data_AF-A0A5K1AT87-F1
#
_entry.id   AF-A0A5K1AT87-F1
#
_cell.length_a   1.000
_cell.length_b   1.000
_cell.length_c   1.000
_cell.angle_alpha   90.00
_cell.angle_beta   90.00
_cell.angle_gamma   90.00
#
_symmetry.space_group_name_H-M   'P 1'
#
loop_
_entity.id
_entity.type
_entity.pdbx_description
1 polymer ?
#
loop_
_entity_poly.entity_id
_entity_poly.type
_entity_poly.pdbx_seq_one_letter_code
_entity_poly.pdbx_strand_id
1 'polypeptide(L)'
;MGSCFGGLVSIVVVLVLLGFGGISCVLGDSPVFACDAGKNRDVGSFRFCDASLDIEERVRDFVGRLTLVEKVGFLTSRSKAVDRLGVPSYEWWSEALHGVSNVGPGTRFSSLVPGATSFPMPILSAASFNTSLWRKMGK
;
A
#
# COMPACT_ATOMS: atom_id res chain seq x y z
N MET A 1 -21.82 38.49 48.86
CA MET A 1 -21.03 37.31 49.27
C MET A 1 -21.95 36.10 49.03
N GLY A 2 -21.91 35.36 47.93
CA GLY A 2 -20.75 34.85 47.19
C GLY A 2 -20.35 33.50 47.77
N SER A 3 -21.03 32.40 47.43
CA SER A 3 -20.65 31.01 47.79
C SER A 3 -21.33 30.05 46.81
N CYS A 4 -20.62 29.52 45.81
CA CYS A 4 -19.77 28.31 45.87
C CYS A 4 -20.57 26.99 45.90
N PHE A 5 -21.25 26.63 44.81
CA PHE A 5 -21.78 25.26 44.61
C PHE A 5 -21.73 24.74 43.16
N GLY A 6 -20.88 25.31 42.28
CA GLY A 6 -20.84 24.95 40.85
C GLY A 6 -19.59 24.23 40.35
N GLY A 7 -18.53 24.10 41.17
CA GLY A 7 -17.20 23.72 40.66
C GLY A 7 -16.95 22.23 40.44
N LEU A 8 -17.62 21.35 41.19
CA LEU A 8 -17.32 19.90 41.16
C LEU A 8 -18.02 19.16 40.01
N VAL A 9 -19.24 19.58 39.63
CA VAL A 9 -19.99 18.92 38.54
C VAL A 9 -19.35 19.20 37.18
N SER A 10 -18.77 20.40 36.98
CA SER A 10 -18.13 20.76 35.71
C SER A 10 -16.80 20.05 35.47
N ILE A 11 -16.04 19.72 36.52
CA ILE A 11 -14.73 19.05 36.38
C ILE A 11 -14.89 17.58 36.03
N VAL A 12 -15.91 16.90 36.58
CA VAL A 12 -16.17 15.48 36.25
C VAL A 12 -16.64 15.31 34.81
N VAL A 13 -17.47 16.23 34.28
CA VAL A 13 -17.91 16.20 32.87
C VAL A 13 -16.73 16.44 31.92
N VAL A 14 -15.81 17.35 32.26
CA VAL A 14 -14.61 17.61 31.45
C VAL A 14 -13.64 16.42 31.46
N LEU A 15 -13.48 15.72 32.58
CA LEU A 15 -12.66 14.51 32.65
C LEU A 15 -13.28 13.32 31.91
N VAL A 16 -14.61 13.20 31.88
CA VAL A 16 -15.30 12.17 31.07
C VAL A 16 -15.18 12.48 29.57
N LEU A 17 -15.25 13.76 29.16
CA LEU A 17 -15.05 14.17 27.77
C LEU A 17 -13.58 14.05 27.31
N LEU A 18 -12.61 14.19 28.21
CA LEU A 18 -11.18 13.97 27.93
C LEU A 18 -10.77 12.48 28.04
N GLY A 19 -11.60 11.64 28.67
CA GLY A 19 -11.35 10.20 28.85
C GLY A 19 -11.82 9.32 27.69
N PHE A 20 -12.66 9.83 26.80
CA PHE A 20 -12.97 9.20 25.51
C PHE A 20 -11.99 9.68 24.43
N GLY A 21 -10.70 9.63 24.74
CA GLY A 21 -9.67 9.53 23.70
C GLY A 21 -9.90 8.22 22.97
N GLY A 22 -10.81 8.23 22.01
CA GLY A 22 -11.12 7.10 21.17
C GLY A 22 -9.80 6.54 20.66
N ILE A 23 -9.53 5.29 21.01
CA ILE A 23 -8.48 4.52 20.35
C ILE A 23 -8.87 4.53 18.88
N SER A 24 -8.28 5.44 18.10
CA SER A 24 -8.30 5.33 16.65
C SER A 24 -7.49 4.09 16.32
N CYS A 25 -8.17 2.94 16.29
CA CYS A 25 -7.69 1.80 15.55
C CYS A 25 -7.51 2.31 14.11
N VAL A 26 -6.26 2.61 13.75
CA VAL A 26 -5.89 2.77 12.35
C VAL A 26 -6.02 1.38 11.75
N LEU A 27 -7.22 1.06 11.26
CA LEU A 27 -7.41 -0.10 10.41
C LEU A 27 -6.57 0.17 9.17
N GLY A 28 -5.45 -0.56 9.02
CA GLY A 28 -4.73 -0.58 7.77
C GLY A 28 -5.70 -1.03 6.68
N ASP A 29 -5.84 -0.23 5.63
CA ASP A 29 -6.74 -0.58 4.54
C ASP A 29 -6.30 -1.93 3.97
N SER A 30 -7.26 -2.83 3.75
CA SER A 30 -6.92 -4.17 3.25
C SER A 30 -6.36 -4.04 1.84
N PRO A 31 -5.20 -4.62 1.53
CA PRO A 31 -4.63 -4.48 0.20
C PRO A 31 -5.62 -4.99 -0.86
N VAL A 32 -5.76 -4.21 -1.93
CA VAL A 32 -6.61 -4.55 -3.07
C VAL A 32 -5.72 -5.20 -4.12
N PHE A 33 -6.03 -6.45 -4.45
CA PHE A 33 -5.30 -7.21 -5.45
C PHE A 33 -6.18 -7.47 -6.67
N ALA A 34 -5.58 -7.43 -7.85
CA ALA A 34 -6.21 -7.99 -9.04
C ALA A 34 -6.49 -9.49 -8.80
N CYS A 35 -7.56 -10.00 -9.41
CA CYS A 35 -7.94 -11.42 -9.32
C CYS A 35 -8.33 -11.91 -7.91
N ASP A 36 -8.73 -11.02 -7.00
CA ASP A 36 -9.30 -11.40 -5.71
C ASP A 36 -10.73 -11.98 -5.88
N ALA A 37 -10.79 -13.27 -6.21
CA ALA A 37 -12.05 -14.01 -6.37
C ALA A 37 -12.87 -14.13 -5.07
N GLY A 38 -12.24 -13.90 -3.91
CA GLY A 38 -12.92 -13.86 -2.62
C GLY A 38 -13.81 -12.62 -2.47
N LYS A 39 -13.38 -11.48 -3.05
CA LYS A 39 -14.13 -10.22 -3.04
C LYS A 39 -15.01 -10.03 -4.28
N ASN A 40 -14.61 -10.55 -5.44
CA ASN A 40 -15.39 -10.47 -6.67
C ASN A 40 -15.37 -11.81 -7.42
N ARG A 41 -16.46 -12.57 -7.39
CA ARG A 41 -16.50 -13.90 -8.04
C ARG A 41 -16.34 -13.83 -9.56
N ASP A 42 -16.68 -12.71 -10.18
CA ASP A 42 -16.68 -12.57 -11.63
C ASP A 42 -15.25 -12.56 -12.21
N VAL A 43 -14.26 -12.07 -11.44
CA VAL A 43 -12.86 -12.03 -11.89
C VAL A 43 -12.23 -13.41 -12.00
N GLY A 44 -12.72 -14.39 -11.23
CA GLY A 44 -12.21 -15.76 -11.26
C GLY A 44 -12.45 -16.48 -12.58
N SER A 45 -13.36 -15.97 -13.43
CA SER A 45 -13.62 -16.52 -14.76
C SER A 45 -12.61 -16.07 -15.83
N PHE A 46 -11.82 -15.04 -15.55
CA PHE A 46 -10.85 -14.53 -16.52
C PHE A 46 -9.59 -15.39 -16.56
N ARG A 47 -9.12 -15.72 -17.78
CA ARG A 47 -7.92 -16.54 -17.95
C ARG A 47 -6.68 -15.86 -17.38
N PHE A 48 -6.58 -14.53 -17.44
CA PHE A 48 -5.45 -13.83 -16.81
C PHE A 48 -5.36 -14.01 -15.28
N CYS A 49 -6.46 -14.41 -14.63
CA CYS A 49 -6.52 -14.75 -13.21
C CYS A 49 -6.21 -16.21 -12.89
N ASP A 50 -6.09 -17.08 -13.89
CA ASP A 50 -5.71 -18.48 -13.70
C ASP A 50 -4.19 -18.60 -13.55
N ALA A 51 -3.72 -18.86 -12.32
CA ALA A 51 -2.30 -19.00 -12.01
C ALA A 51 -1.68 -20.31 -12.53
N SER A 52 -2.47 -21.24 -13.07
CA SER A 52 -1.96 -22.48 -13.69
C SER A 52 -1.49 -22.30 -15.14
N LEU A 53 -1.90 -21.20 -15.79
CA LEU A 53 -1.46 -20.82 -17.13
C LEU A 53 -0.12 -20.10 -17.11
N ASP A 54 0.58 -20.08 -18.25
CA ASP A 54 1.82 -19.33 -18.38
C ASP A 54 1.59 -17.81 -18.29
N ILE A 55 2.66 -17.04 -18.01
CA ILE A 55 2.57 -15.59 -17.85
C ILE A 55 2.18 -14.92 -19.17
N GLU A 56 2.79 -15.30 -20.28
CA GLU A 56 2.54 -14.80 -21.62
C GLU A 56 1.06 -14.98 -22.05
N GLU A 57 0.44 -16.12 -21.77
CA GLU A 57 -0.97 -16.40 -22.01
C GLU A 57 -1.87 -15.51 -21.16
N ARG A 58 -1.55 -15.37 -19.87
CA ARG A 58 -2.30 -14.50 -18.95
C ARG A 58 -2.19 -13.04 -19.36
N VAL A 59 -0.99 -12.57 -19.73
CA VAL A 59 -0.75 -11.20 -20.21
C VAL A 59 -1.46 -10.98 -21.54
N ARG A 60 -1.41 -11.93 -22.47
CA ARG A 60 -2.10 -11.83 -23.77
C ARG A 60 -3.61 -11.71 -23.60
N ASP A 61 -4.21 -12.53 -22.72
CA ASP A 61 -5.64 -12.45 -22.40
C ASP A 61 -5.98 -11.09 -21.74
N PHE A 62 -5.20 -10.65 -20.76
CA PHE A 62 -5.43 -9.37 -20.10
C PHE A 62 -5.34 -8.18 -21.08
N VAL A 63 -4.22 -8.04 -21.80
CA VAL A 63 -4.00 -6.93 -22.74
C VAL A 63 -4.98 -7.00 -23.93
N GLY A 64 -5.39 -8.21 -24.33
CA GLY A 64 -6.42 -8.43 -25.35
C GLY A 64 -7.82 -7.94 -24.94
N ARG A 65 -8.13 -7.92 -23.64
CA ARG A 65 -9.40 -7.42 -23.10
C ARG A 65 -9.45 -5.91 -22.93
N LEU A 66 -8.30 -5.24 -22.88
CA LEU A 66 -8.24 -3.79 -22.70
C LEU A 66 -8.69 -3.03 -23.95
N THR A 67 -9.54 -2.03 -23.76
CA THR A 67 -9.81 -1.00 -24.75
C THR A 67 -8.55 -0.15 -25.00
N LEU A 68 -8.53 0.58 -26.12
CA LEU A 68 -7.41 1.47 -26.42
C LEU A 68 -7.20 2.54 -25.34
N VAL A 69 -8.28 3.10 -24.81
CA VAL A 69 -8.22 4.13 -23.75
C VAL A 69 -7.66 3.55 -22.45
N GLU A 70 -8.08 2.34 -22.08
CA GLU A 70 -7.51 1.64 -20.92
C GLU A 70 -6.01 1.38 -21.13
N LYS A 71 -5.58 0.92 -22.31
CA LYS A 71 -4.14 0.72 -22.62
C LYS A 71 -3.32 2.00 -22.44
N VAL A 72 -3.83 3.13 -22.92
CA VAL A 72 -3.17 4.43 -22.74
C VAL A 72 -3.02 4.78 -21.25
N GLY A 73 -4.00 4.40 -20.42
CA GLY A 73 -3.95 4.57 -18.96
C GLY A 73 -2.81 3.82 -18.26
N PHE A 74 -2.20 2.83 -18.91
CA PHE A 74 -1.09 2.03 -18.37
C PHE A 74 0.30 2.53 -18.83
N LEU A 75 0.36 3.60 -19.63
CA LEU A 75 1.62 4.14 -20.16
C LEU A 75 2.33 5.13 -19.20
N THR A 76 1.85 5.27 -17.97
CA THR A 76 2.43 6.16 -16.95
C THR A 76 2.64 5.42 -15.64
N SER A 77 3.40 6.00 -14.70
CA SER A 77 3.67 5.38 -13.39
C SER A 77 2.39 5.08 -12.60
N ARG A 78 1.48 6.05 -12.61
CA ARG A 78 0.15 5.94 -12.03
C ARG A 78 -0.80 5.26 -13.02
N SER A 79 -0.71 3.94 -13.09
CA SER A 79 -1.63 3.15 -13.92
C SER A 79 -3.06 3.25 -13.39
N LYS A 80 -4.01 3.52 -14.29
CA LYS A 80 -5.42 3.61 -13.94
C LYS A 80 -6.04 2.24 -13.66
N ALA A 81 -7.04 2.21 -12.79
CA ALA A 81 -7.86 1.03 -12.57
C ALA A 81 -8.66 0.66 -13.84
N VAL A 82 -8.97 -0.63 -13.96
CA VAL A 82 -9.89 -1.19 -14.96
C VAL A 82 -10.98 -1.95 -14.21
N ASP A 83 -11.96 -1.20 -13.70
CA ASP A 83 -12.99 -1.72 -12.79
C ASP A 83 -13.80 -2.87 -13.42
N ARG A 84 -14.07 -2.80 -14.74
CA ARG A 84 -14.75 -3.86 -15.51
C ARG A 84 -14.04 -5.22 -15.42
N LEU A 85 -12.71 -5.21 -15.27
CA LEU A 85 -11.89 -6.41 -15.19
C LEU A 85 -11.44 -6.70 -13.75
N GLY A 86 -11.90 -5.90 -12.77
CA GLY A 86 -11.48 -6.04 -11.37
C GLY A 86 -9.98 -5.82 -11.17
N VAL A 87 -9.36 -4.94 -11.96
CA VAL A 87 -7.94 -4.60 -11.84
C VAL A 87 -7.82 -3.22 -11.17
N PRO A 88 -7.23 -3.13 -9.96
CA PRO A 88 -7.07 -1.86 -9.28
C PRO A 88 -6.03 -0.97 -9.97
N SER A 89 -6.03 0.31 -9.62
CA SER A 89 -4.93 1.22 -10.00
C SER A 89 -3.61 0.72 -9.42
N TYR A 90 -2.52 0.91 -10.15
CA TYR A 90 -1.20 0.47 -9.73
C TYR A 90 -0.18 1.58 -9.92
N GLU A 91 0.63 1.82 -8.89
CA GLU A 91 1.72 2.79 -8.95
C GLU A 91 3.05 2.05 -8.94
N TRP A 92 3.68 1.93 -10.11
CA TRP A 92 4.92 1.18 -10.23
C TRP A 92 6.17 1.99 -9.90
N TRP A 93 6.05 3.31 -9.74
CA TRP A 93 7.16 4.13 -9.27
C TRP A 93 7.27 4.05 -7.75
N SER A 94 8.12 3.11 -7.32
CA SER A 94 8.59 2.97 -5.94
C SER A 94 10.12 2.95 -5.92
N GLU A 95 10.70 3.36 -4.80
CA GLU A 95 12.15 3.55 -4.65
C GLU A 95 12.69 2.65 -3.53
N ALA A 96 13.78 1.94 -3.82
CA ALA A 96 14.38 0.98 -2.89
C ALA A 96 15.92 0.89 -2.95
N LEU A 97 16.60 1.94 -3.41
CA LEU A 97 18.05 1.94 -3.74
C LEU A 97 18.95 1.35 -2.63
N HIS A 98 18.66 1.69 -1.37
CA HIS A 98 19.40 1.21 -0.20
C HIS A 98 18.44 0.96 0.98
N GLY A 99 17.30 0.35 0.68
CA GLY A 99 16.15 0.23 1.58
C GLY A 99 14.94 0.95 1.00
N VAL A 100 13.75 0.53 1.43
CA VAL A 100 12.47 1.08 0.96
C VAL A 100 12.38 2.56 1.32
N SER A 101 12.00 3.38 0.34
CA SER A 101 11.88 4.83 0.48
C SER A 101 10.42 5.28 0.42
N ASN A 102 10.12 6.37 1.12
CA ASN A 102 8.84 7.10 1.04
C ASN A 102 8.92 8.27 0.02
N VAL A 103 9.95 8.27 -0.81
CA VAL A 103 10.07 9.19 -1.96
C VAL A 103 9.27 8.64 -3.13
N GLY A 104 8.59 9.54 -3.83
CA GLY A 104 7.71 9.18 -4.94
C GLY A 104 6.29 8.81 -4.48
N PRO A 105 5.47 8.31 -5.41
CA PRO A 105 4.06 8.03 -5.16
C PRO A 105 3.74 6.61 -4.65
N GLY A 106 4.58 5.61 -4.93
CA GLY A 106 4.21 4.19 -4.77
C GLY A 106 4.37 3.59 -3.37
N THR A 107 5.07 4.25 -2.44
CA THR A 107 5.26 3.74 -1.07
C THR A 107 5.03 4.84 -0.05
N ARG A 108 4.32 4.51 1.04
CA ARG A 108 4.02 5.40 2.18
C ARG A 108 4.24 4.68 3.51
N PHE A 109 4.89 5.35 4.46
CA PHE A 109 4.95 4.90 5.84
C PHE A 109 3.72 5.36 6.62
N SER A 110 3.30 4.56 7.59
CA SER A 110 2.11 4.80 8.43
C SER A 110 2.48 4.67 9.91
N SER A 111 1.53 4.89 10.82
CA SER A 111 1.76 4.61 12.24
C SER A 111 2.02 3.12 12.53
N LEU A 112 1.49 2.22 11.70
CA LEU A 112 1.71 0.78 11.80
C LEU A 112 3.11 0.37 11.29
N VAL A 113 3.55 0.98 10.18
CA VAL A 113 4.88 0.77 9.60
C VAL A 113 5.57 2.14 9.49
N PRO A 114 6.23 2.61 10.56
CA PRO A 114 6.74 3.99 10.64
C PRO A 114 7.98 4.24 9.78
N GLY A 115 8.64 3.20 9.28
CA GLY A 115 9.83 3.31 8.45
C GLY A 115 10.34 1.96 7.96
N ALA A 116 11.49 2.01 7.27
CA ALA A 116 12.20 0.84 6.78
C ALA A 116 13.70 0.95 7.12
N THR A 117 14.40 -0.18 7.07
CA THR A 117 15.85 -0.22 7.26
C THR A 117 16.56 0.63 6.20
N SER A 118 17.47 1.50 6.62
CA SER A 118 18.33 2.28 5.74
C SER A 118 19.74 1.68 5.71
N PHE A 119 20.09 1.06 4.59
CA PHE A 119 21.41 0.46 4.37
C PHE A 119 22.44 1.51 3.92
N PRO A 120 23.74 1.20 3.95
CA PRO A 120 24.74 2.05 3.33
C PRO A 120 24.47 2.25 1.83
N MET A 121 24.72 3.46 1.33
CA MET A 121 24.60 3.78 -0.09
C MET A 121 25.36 2.78 -0.97
N PRO A 122 24.92 2.53 -2.22
CA PRO A 122 25.53 1.56 -3.13
C PRO A 122 27.06 1.62 -3.18
N ILE A 123 27.65 2.83 -3.18
CA ILE A 123 29.09 3.03 -3.23
C ILE A 123 29.83 2.42 -2.02
N LEU A 124 29.28 2.58 -0.80
CA LEU A 124 29.88 2.04 0.42
C LEU A 124 29.57 0.54 0.56
N SER A 125 28.36 0.14 0.20
CA SER A 125 27.97 -1.27 0.15
C SER A 125 28.86 -2.08 -0.81
N ALA A 126 29.21 -1.52 -1.97
CA ALA A 126 30.12 -2.13 -2.94
C ALA A 126 31.57 -2.21 -2.43
N ALA A 127 32.02 -1.24 -1.62
CA ALA A 127 33.36 -1.22 -1.03
C ALA A 127 33.60 -2.37 -0.03
N SER A 128 32.56 -3.11 0.37
CA SER A 128 32.72 -4.35 1.13
C SER A 128 33.29 -5.52 0.32
N PHE A 129 33.25 -5.44 -1.01
CA PHE A 129 33.57 -6.54 -1.94
C PHE A 129 32.87 -7.87 -1.61
N ASN A 130 31.71 -7.81 -0.95
CA ASN A 130 30.98 -8.98 -0.47
C ASN A 130 29.65 -9.15 -1.20
N THR A 131 29.63 -10.01 -2.21
CA THR A 131 28.43 -10.30 -3.01
C THR A 131 27.32 -10.98 -2.21
N SER A 132 27.69 -11.74 -1.16
CA SER A 132 26.72 -12.37 -0.27
C SER A 132 26.02 -11.34 0.60
N LEU A 133 26.74 -10.32 1.07
CA LEU A 133 26.15 -9.17 1.78
C LEU A 133 25.20 -8.40 0.86
N TRP A 134 25.62 -8.09 -0.37
CA TRP A 134 24.77 -7.40 -1.35
C TRP A 134 23.45 -8.14 -1.61
N ARG A 135 23.52 -9.46 -1.81
CA ARG A 135 22.34 -10.31 -2.00
C ARG A 135 21.46 -10.35 -0.75
N LYS A 136 22.04 -10.36 0.45
CA LYS A 136 21.28 -10.36 1.71
C LYS A 136 20.53 -9.06 1.94
N MET A 137 21.05 -7.91 1.51
CA MET A 137 20.35 -6.63 1.63
C MET A 137 19.13 -6.52 0.72
N GLY A 138 19.14 -7.17 -0.45
CA GLY A 138 18.03 -7.13 -1.41
C GLY A 138 17.02 -8.29 -1.30
N LYS A 139 17.16 -9.17 -0.31
CA LYS A 139 16.20 -10.25 -0.02
C LYS A 139 15.10 -9.74 0.88
#